data_AF-A0A7X8K1F5-F1
#
_entry.id   AF-A0A7X8K1F5-F1
#
_cell.length_a   1.000
_cell.length_b   1.000
_cell.length_c   1.000
_cell.angle_alpha   90.00
_cell.angle_beta   90.00
_cell.angle_gamma   90.00
#
_symmetry.space_group_name_H-M   'P 1'
#
loop_
_entity.id
_entity.type
_entity.pdbx_description
1 polymer ?
#
loop_
_entity_poly.entity_id
_entity_poly.type
_entity_poly.pdbx_seq_one_letter_code
_entity_poly.pdbx_strand_id
1 'polypeptide(L)'
;AEIRSLAIAPQYAKNGLGSRIVNALVEKAADLGVPKVFTLTYQPGFFTKCGFHEISKDELPNKIWKDCLDCVKFPNCDETAMLKKV
;
A
#
# COMPACT_ATOMS: atom_id res chain seq x y z
N ALA A 1 -6.93 4.41 -5.22
CA ALA A 1 -7.10 4.55 -3.75
C ALA A 1 -5.85 4.04 -3.05
N GLU A 2 -5.72 4.23 -1.74
CA GLU A 2 -4.53 3.86 -0.98
C GLU A 2 -4.89 3.01 0.23
N ILE A 3 -4.11 1.95 0.48
CA ILE A 3 -4.14 1.23 1.77
C ILE A 3 -3.12 1.89 2.69
N ARG A 4 -3.63 2.48 3.79
CA ARG A 4 -2.85 3.17 4.83
C ARG A 4 -3.02 2.47 6.18
N SER A 5 -2.05 2.68 7.06
CA SER A 5 -2.15 2.35 8.49
C SER A 5 -2.48 0.87 8.79
N LEU A 6 -2.01 -0.05 7.95
CA LEU A 6 -2.16 -1.48 8.19
C LEU A 6 -1.18 -1.93 9.28
N ALA A 7 -1.71 -2.48 10.37
CA ALA A 7 -0.91 -3.05 11.44
C ALA A 7 -1.56 -4.35 11.94
N ILE A 8 -0.72 -5.29 12.38
CA ILE A 8 -1.12 -6.54 13.02
C ILE A 8 -0.36 -6.64 14.34
N ALA A 9 -1.05 -6.91 15.44
CA ALA A 9 -0.37 -7.10 16.71
C ALA A 9 0.57 -8.32 16.62
N PRO A 10 1.79 -8.26 17.21
CA PRO A 10 2.81 -9.29 16.99
C PRO A 10 2.35 -10.73 17.28
N GLN A 11 1.52 -10.93 18.30
CA GLN A 11 0.94 -12.22 18.66
C GLN A 11 0.00 -12.83 17.60
N TYR A 12 -0.46 -12.02 16.65
CA TYR A 12 -1.34 -12.44 15.55
C TYR A 12 -0.63 -12.40 14.19
N ALA A 13 0.66 -12.02 14.14
CA ALA A 13 1.44 -11.96 12.91
C ALA A 13 1.67 -13.37 12.33
N LYS A 14 1.99 -13.43 11.02
CA LYS A 14 2.31 -14.66 10.28
C LYS A 14 1.20 -15.73 10.19
N ASN A 15 -0.03 -15.44 10.65
CA ASN A 15 -1.20 -16.31 10.54
C ASN A 15 -2.14 -15.95 9.37
N GLY A 16 -1.65 -15.23 8.36
CA GLY A 16 -2.45 -14.82 7.19
C GLY A 16 -3.44 -13.68 7.41
N LEU A 17 -3.59 -13.15 8.63
CA LEU A 17 -4.52 -12.07 8.95
C LEU A 17 -4.26 -10.80 8.13
N GLY A 18 -3.01 -10.37 7.99
CA GLY A 18 -2.66 -9.20 7.18
C GLY A 18 -3.13 -9.35 5.73
N SER A 19 -2.88 -10.50 5.11
CA SER A 19 -3.32 -10.77 3.73
C SER A 19 -4.84 -10.80 3.61
N ARG A 20 -5.55 -11.35 4.60
CA ARG A 20 -7.02 -11.32 4.64
C ARG A 20 -7.56 -9.89 4.68
N ILE A 21 -6.98 -9.01 5.51
CA ILE A 21 -7.36 -7.60 5.57
C ILE A 21 -7.10 -6.91 4.23
N VAL A 22 -5.90 -7.08 3.66
CA VAL A 22 -5.55 -6.48 2.36
C VAL A 22 -6.50 -6.94 1.26
N ASN A 23 -6.82 -8.22 1.19
CA ASN A 23 -7.73 -8.75 0.17
C ASN A 23 -9.15 -8.17 0.32
N ALA A 24 -9.67 -8.08 1.55
CA ALA A 24 -10.98 -7.47 1.79
C ALA A 24 -11.00 -5.97 1.42
N LEU A 25 -9.91 -5.24 1.64
CA LEU A 25 -9.79 -3.84 1.22
C LEU A 25 -9.72 -3.69 -0.31
N VAL A 26 -9.05 -4.62 -0.99
CA VAL A 26 -8.98 -4.65 -2.46
C VAL A 26 -10.33 -4.98 -3.06
N GLU A 27 -11.05 -5.97 -2.52
CA GLU A 27 -12.41 -6.32 -2.93
C GLU A 27 -13.36 -5.13 -2.76
N LYS A 28 -13.32 -4.48 -1.59
CA LYS A 28 -14.10 -3.25 -1.37
C LYS A 28 -13.73 -2.13 -2.34
N ALA A 29 -12.46 -2.01 -2.72
CA ALA A 29 -12.06 -1.04 -3.74
C ALA A 29 -12.67 -1.39 -5.11
N ALA A 30 -12.77 -2.68 -5.45
CA ALA A 30 -13.40 -3.17 -6.67
C ALA A 30 -14.88 -2.79 -6.71
N ASP A 31 -15.60 -3.05 -5.62
CA ASP A 31 -17.02 -2.73 -5.46
C ASP A 31 -17.30 -1.23 -5.62
N LEU A 32 -16.34 -0.39 -5.22
CA LEU A 32 -16.40 1.06 -5.36
C LEU A 32 -15.96 1.56 -6.75
N GLY A 33 -15.64 0.66 -7.69
CA GLY A 33 -15.17 1.01 -9.03
C GLY A 33 -13.77 1.62 -9.07
N VAL A 34 -12.95 1.38 -8.06
CA VAL A 34 -11.57 1.89 -8.00
C VAL A 34 -10.66 0.98 -8.82
N PRO A 35 -10.05 1.44 -9.92
CA PRO A 35 -9.33 0.57 -10.85
C PRO A 35 -7.94 0.13 -10.33
N LYS A 36 -7.39 0.86 -9.36
CA LYS A 36 -6.03 0.65 -8.83
C LYS A 36 -5.93 1.03 -7.36
N VAL A 37 -5.21 0.23 -6.60
CA VAL A 37 -4.88 0.46 -5.20
C VAL A 37 -3.36 0.47 -5.06
N PHE A 38 -2.82 1.43 -4.31
CA PHE A 38 -1.40 1.49 -4.00
C PHE A 38 -1.16 1.57 -2.48
N THR A 39 0.11 1.43 -2.08
CA THR A 39 0.58 1.63 -0.71
C THR A 39 2.06 2.02 -0.70
N LEU A 40 2.46 2.78 0.30
CA LEU A 40 3.86 3.00 0.67
C LEU A 40 4.19 2.10 1.87
N THR A 41 5.28 1.35 1.80
CA THR A 41 5.56 0.29 2.78
C THR A 41 7.03 0.01 3.00
N TYR A 42 7.37 -0.40 4.22
CA TYR A 42 8.66 -1.01 4.58
C TYR A 42 8.70 -2.53 4.41
N GLN A 43 7.56 -3.14 4.04
CA GLN A 43 7.41 -4.59 3.91
C GLN A 43 6.94 -4.96 2.49
N PRO A 44 7.71 -4.62 1.43
CA PRO A 44 7.30 -4.87 0.05
C PRO A 44 7.00 -6.34 -0.21
N GLY A 45 7.82 -7.26 0.33
CA GLY A 45 7.62 -8.70 0.18
C GLY A 45 6.29 -9.24 0.74
N PHE A 46 5.67 -8.57 1.72
CA PHE A 46 4.32 -8.91 2.17
C PHE A 46 3.27 -8.51 1.13
N PHE A 47 3.39 -7.31 0.55
CA PHE A 47 2.46 -6.82 -0.47
C PHE A 47 2.64 -7.53 -1.81
N THR A 48 3.85 -7.94 -2.18
CA THR A 48 4.10 -8.82 -3.34
C THR A 48 3.29 -10.11 -3.25
N LYS A 49 3.26 -10.75 -2.07
CA LYS A 49 2.43 -11.95 -1.84
C LYS A 49 0.93 -11.66 -1.94
N CYS A 50 0.51 -10.41 -1.74
CA CYS A 50 -0.88 -9.99 -1.92
C CYS A 50 -1.20 -9.58 -3.38
N GLY A 51 -0.26 -9.75 -4.31
CA GLY A 51 -0.42 -9.45 -5.73
C GLY A 51 -0.14 -7.99 -6.11
N PHE A 52 0.55 -7.25 -5.25
CA PHE A 52 1.08 -5.93 -5.61
C PHE A 52 2.42 -6.08 -6.34
N HIS A 53 2.74 -5.13 -7.21
CA HIS A 53 4.06 -4.98 -7.83
C HIS A 53 4.65 -3.64 -7.43
N GLU A 54 5.97 -3.59 -7.38
CA GLU A 54 6.70 -2.34 -7.14
C GLU A 54 6.53 -1.39 -8.33
N ILE A 55 6.38 -0.10 -8.04
CA ILE A 55 6.29 0.98 -9.02
C ILE A 55 7.21 2.12 -8.60
N SER A 56 7.54 3.01 -9.54
CA SER A 56 8.28 4.21 -9.19
C SER A 56 7.40 5.20 -8.43
N LYS A 57 7.98 5.98 -7.51
CA LYS A 57 7.22 6.96 -6.71
C LYS A 57 6.63 8.08 -7.57
N ASP A 58 7.25 8.38 -8.70
CA ASP A 58 6.76 9.32 -9.72
C ASP A 58 5.49 8.83 -10.45
N GLU A 59 5.17 7.54 -10.41
CA GLU A 59 3.91 7.00 -10.94
C GLU A 59 2.72 7.19 -9.98
N LEU A 60 2.98 7.64 -8.74
CA LEU A 60 1.93 7.88 -7.76
C LEU A 60 1.07 9.09 -8.14
N PRO A 61 -0.23 9.09 -7.80
CA PRO A 61 -1.10 10.21 -8.09
C PRO A 61 -0.57 11.53 -7.51
N ASN A 62 -0.63 12.62 -8.27
CA ASN A 62 -0.19 13.96 -7.85
C ASN A 62 -0.76 14.41 -6.48
N LYS A 63 -1.91 13.89 -6.06
CA LYS A 63 -2.50 14.18 -4.75
C LYS A 63 -1.59 13.76 -3.59
N ILE A 64 -0.79 12.71 -3.76
CA ILE A 64 0.14 12.19 -2.74
C ILE A 64 1.39 13.04 -2.62
N TRP A 65 1.71 13.83 -3.65
CA TRP A 65 2.86 14.71 -3.61
C TRP A 65 2.73 15.78 -2.52
N LYS A 66 1.51 16.22 -2.17
CA LYS A 66 1.30 17.11 -1.02
C LYS A 66 1.75 16.45 0.29
N ASP A 67 1.28 15.24 0.55
CA ASP A 67 1.67 14.46 1.74
C ASP A 67 3.19 14.20 1.76
N CYS A 68 3.80 13.99 0.60
CA CYS A 68 5.25 13.81 0.48
C CYS A 68 6.05 15.11 0.68
N LEU A 69 5.58 16.27 0.20
CA LEU A 69 6.31 17.53 0.32
C LEU A 69 6.40 18.00 1.78
N ASP A 70 5.37 17.71 2.58
CA ASP A 70 5.36 18.00 4.01
C ASP A 70 6.09 16.93 4.85
N CYS A 71 6.56 15.85 4.21
CA CYS A 71 7.23 14.75 4.89
C CYS A 71 8.67 15.10 5.24
N VAL A 72 9.05 14.93 6.50
CA VAL A 72 10.44 15.12 6.99
C VAL A 72 11.46 14.22 6.31
N LYS A 73 11.01 13.12 5.70
CA LYS A 73 11.87 12.20 4.95
C LYS A 73 12.03 12.57 3.49
N PHE A 74 11.32 13.57 2.97
CA PHE A 74 11.45 13.96 1.57
C PHE A 74 12.80 14.65 1.31
N PRO A 75 13.49 14.37 0.18
CA PRO A 75 13.14 13.42 -0.89
C PRO A 75 13.61 11.97 -0.62
N ASN A 76 14.34 11.72 0.47
CA ASN A 76 14.96 10.44 0.82
C ASN A 76 14.01 9.44 1.52
N CYS A 77 12.72 9.42 1.13
CA CYS A 77 11.77 8.50 1.74
C CYS A 77 12.20 7.04 1.46
N ASP A 78 12.28 6.24 2.52
CA ASP A 78 12.76 4.87 2.57
C ASP A 78 11.65 3.82 2.37
N GLU A 79 10.41 4.24 2.16
CA GLU A 79 9.29 3.36 1.83
C GLU A 79 9.31 2.96 0.35
N THR A 80 8.89 1.73 0.05
CA THR A 80 8.68 1.24 -1.32
C THR A 80 7.24 1.50 -1.76
N ALA A 81 7.05 2.04 -2.96
CA ALA A 81 5.72 2.21 -3.56
C ALA A 81 5.28 0.93 -4.25
N MET A 82 4.11 0.42 -3.87
CA MET A 82 3.53 -0.83 -4.38
C MET A 82 2.14 -0.56 -4.97
N LEU A 83 1.84 -1.13 -6.13
CA LEU A 83 0.57 -0.96 -6.86
C LEU A 83 -0.08 -2.32 -7.16
N LYS A 84 -1.41 -2.37 -7.11
CA LYS A 84 -2.21 -3.50 -7.58
C LYS A 84 -3.37 -2.98 -8.42
N LYS A 85 -3.57 -3.59 -9.60
CA LYS A 85 -4.81 -3.41 -10.37
C LYS A 85 -5.90 -4.23 -9.67
N VAL A 86 -7.06 -3.60 -9.53
CA VAL A 86 -8.22 -4.19 -8.86
C VAL A 86 -9.13 -4.84 -9.89
#